data_AF-A0A383D418-F1
#
_entry.id   AF-A0A383D418-F1
#
_cell.length_a   1.000
_cell.length_b   1.000
_cell.length_c   1.000
_cell.angle_alpha   90.00
_cell.angle_beta   90.00
_cell.angle_gamma   90.00
#
_symmetry.space_group_name_H-M   'P 1'
#
loop_
_entity.id
_entity.type
_entity.pdbx_description
1 polymer ?
#
loop_
_entity_poly.entity_id
_entity_poly.type
_entity_poly.pdbx_seq_one_letter_code
_entity_poly.pdbx_strand_id
1 'polypeptide(L)'
;MAVPLFLGGGAGPGVAALPWLSVVWFLVKIFTLIAVMIWLRGTLPRLRVDQLMGFAWKFLLPLSILNIFIAGAALHLVAGERLADLDQKQPILRQLMEGANPLVVAGLWIGALLILYVAAKGLNQLNRAKVRPREYKYAE
;
A
#
# COMPACT_ATOMS: atom_id res chain seq x y z
N MET A 1 1.78 17.03 2.55
CA MET A 1 0.56 16.21 2.36
C MET A 1 0.56 14.89 3.16
N ALA A 2 1.71 14.30 3.53
CA ALA A 2 1.74 13.02 4.26
C ALA A 2 0.98 13.02 5.60
N VAL A 3 1.24 14.02 6.45
CA VAL A 3 0.61 14.11 7.79
C VAL A 3 -0.92 14.24 7.75
N PRO A 4 -1.52 15.16 6.98
CA PRO A 4 -2.98 15.28 6.93
C PRO A 4 -3.67 14.11 6.21
N LEU A 5 -3.08 13.55 5.14
CA LEU A 5 -3.73 12.50 4.35
C LEU A 5 -3.61 11.10 4.98
N PHE A 6 -2.48 10.78 5.59
CA PHE A 6 -2.18 9.41 6.04
C PHE A 6 -2.05 9.27 7.55
N LEU A 7 -1.60 10.30 8.27
CA LEU A 7 -1.40 10.25 9.74
C LEU A 7 -2.52 10.95 10.53
N GLY A 8 -3.64 11.29 9.88
CA GLY A 8 -4.80 11.91 10.54
C GLY A 8 -4.55 13.36 11.00
N GLY A 9 -3.59 14.07 10.41
CA GLY A 9 -3.35 15.49 10.69
C GLY A 9 -3.02 15.76 12.15
N GLY A 10 -3.75 16.68 12.78
CA GLY A 10 -3.60 17.04 14.20
C GLY A 10 -4.33 16.13 15.18
N ALA A 11 -4.94 15.02 14.74
CA ALA A 11 -5.62 14.09 15.65
C ALA A 11 -4.61 13.39 16.58
N GLY A 12 -4.85 13.48 17.88
CA GLY A 12 -4.04 12.89 18.92
C GLY A 12 -4.82 12.78 20.23
N PRO A 13 -4.35 11.97 21.20
CA PRO A 13 -4.99 11.87 22.49
C PRO A 13 -5.01 13.24 23.18
N GLY A 14 -6.15 13.60 23.80
CA GLY A 14 -6.33 14.86 24.53
C GLY A 14 -6.76 16.08 23.69
N VAL A 15 -6.79 15.97 22.36
CA VAL A 15 -7.21 17.08 21.47
C VAL A 15 -8.68 17.47 21.65
N ALA A 16 -9.54 16.51 22.05
CA ALA A 16 -10.95 16.78 22.34
C ALA A 16 -11.15 17.68 23.57
N ALA A 17 -10.23 17.63 24.54
CA ALA A 17 -10.29 18.46 25.75
C ALA A 17 -9.60 19.82 25.55
N LEU A 18 -8.53 19.87 24.74
CA LEU A 18 -7.73 21.07 24.51
C LEU A 18 -7.49 21.24 23.00
N PRO A 19 -8.32 22.04 22.30
CA PRO A 19 -8.24 22.16 20.84
C PRO A 19 -6.90 22.66 20.30
N TRP A 20 -6.16 23.47 21.07
CA TRP A 20 -4.84 23.98 20.69
C TRP A 20 -3.76 22.89 20.61
N LEU A 21 -3.96 21.74 21.28
CA LEU A 21 -3.04 20.61 21.25
C LEU A 21 -2.98 19.94 19.87
N SER A 22 -3.98 20.18 19.02
CA SER A 22 -3.99 19.71 17.63
C SER A 22 -2.80 20.20 16.82
N VAL A 23 -2.40 21.47 17.02
CA VAL A 23 -1.26 22.10 16.34
C VAL A 23 0.05 21.48 16.81
N VAL A 24 0.16 21.22 18.12
CA VAL A 24 1.34 20.58 18.71
C VAL A 24 1.53 19.17 18.14
N TRP A 25 0.46 18.35 18.12
CA TRP A 25 0.52 17.01 17.54
C TRP A 25 0.82 17.01 16.04
N PHE A 26 0.28 17.98 15.31
CA PHE A 26 0.59 18.16 13.90
C PHE A 26 2.08 18.45 13.68
N LEU A 27 2.65 19.38 14.46
CA LEU A 27 4.07 19.71 14.40
C LEU A 27 4.95 18.52 14.79
N VAL A 28 4.62 17.79 15.86
CA VAL A 28 5.36 16.60 16.29
C VAL A 28 5.42 15.55 15.19
N LYS A 29 4.28 15.26 14.52
CA LYS A 29 4.25 14.31 13.39
C LYS A 29 5.12 14.78 12.22
N ILE A 30 5.12 16.08 11.92
CA ILE A 30 5.98 16.65 10.87
C ILE A 30 7.46 16.48 11.23
N PHE A 31 7.87 16.90 12.43
CA PHE A 31 9.27 16.81 12.87
C PHE A 31 9.74 15.35 12.92
N THR A 32 8.87 14.43 13.32
CA THR A 32 9.16 12.99 13.30
C THR A 32 9.44 12.51 11.88
N LEU A 33 8.60 12.88 10.89
CA LEU A 33 8.85 12.50 9.49
C LEU A 33 10.15 13.12 8.95
N ILE A 34 10.44 14.38 9.28
CA ILE A 34 11.70 15.04 8.88
C ILE A 34 12.89 14.32 9.50
N ALA A 35 12.83 13.98 10.79
CA ALA A 35 13.89 13.24 11.47
C ALA A 35 14.14 11.88 10.81
N VAL A 36 13.07 11.15 10.44
CA VAL A 36 13.17 9.88 9.69
C VAL A 36 13.81 10.11 8.31
N MET A 37 13.45 11.17 7.59
CA MET A 37 14.04 11.46 6.27
C MET A 37 15.54 11.80 6.36
N ILE A 38 15.94 12.55 7.40
CA ILE A 38 17.35 12.85 7.67
C ILE A 38 18.09 11.55 8.03
N TRP A 39 17.50 10.70 8.85
CA TRP A 39 18.08 9.42 9.22
C TRP A 39 18.22 8.47 8.02
N LEU A 40 17.21 8.42 7.14
CA LEU A 40 17.23 7.64 5.91
C LEU A 40 18.34 8.12 4.96
N ARG A 41 18.56 9.44 4.87
CA ARG A 41 19.66 10.00 4.10
C ARG A 41 21.03 9.56 4.62
N GLY A 42 21.18 9.41 5.94
CA GLY A 42 22.42 8.94 6.57
C GLY A 42 22.65 7.44 6.45
N THR A 43 21.59 6.63 6.32
CA THR A 43 21.66 5.16 6.34
C THR A 43 21.64 4.51 4.96
N LEU A 44 21.11 5.16 3.92
CA LEU A 44 21.04 4.56 2.58
C LEU A 44 22.36 4.77 1.79
N PRO A 45 23.12 3.71 1.49
CA PRO A 45 24.22 3.80 0.53
C PRO A 45 23.68 4.12 -0.87
N ARG A 46 24.36 5.01 -1.60
CA ARG A 46 23.94 5.60 -2.89
C ARG A 46 23.26 4.58 -3.84
N LEU A 47 21.92 4.57 -3.84
CA LEU A 47 21.13 3.68 -4.69
C LEU A 47 21.09 4.21 -6.13
N ARG A 48 21.25 3.33 -7.11
CA ARG A 48 21.12 3.68 -8.53
C ARG A 48 19.65 3.91 -8.86
N VAL A 49 19.34 5.01 -9.56
CA VAL A 49 17.97 5.37 -9.96
C VAL A 49 17.28 4.24 -10.74
N ASP A 50 18.03 3.50 -11.55
CA ASP A 50 17.51 2.36 -12.31
C ASP A 50 16.97 1.22 -11.41
N GLN A 51 17.61 0.99 -10.26
CA GLN A 51 17.16 -0.02 -9.29
C GLN A 51 15.89 0.44 -8.60
N LEU A 52 15.81 1.74 -8.26
CA LEU A 52 14.62 2.33 -7.66
C LEU A 52 13.45 2.34 -8.65
N MET A 53 13.71 2.63 -9.92
CA MET A 53 12.70 2.62 -10.98
C MET A 53 12.17 1.21 -11.23
N GLY A 54 13.06 0.22 -11.27
CA GLY A 54 12.67 -1.19 -11.36
C GLY A 54 11.78 -1.62 -10.19
N PHE A 55 12.10 -1.21 -8.96
CA PHE A 55 11.26 -1.48 -7.78
C PHE A 55 9.91 -0.74 -7.84
N ALA A 56 9.92 0.53 -8.22
CA ALA A 56 8.71 1.34 -8.35
C ALA A 56 7.70 0.74 -9.33
N TRP A 57 8.17 0.36 -10.52
CA TRP A 57 7.30 -0.16 -11.57
C TRP A 57 6.90 -1.62 -11.37
N LYS A 58 7.80 -2.46 -10.87
CA LYS A 58 7.54 -3.91 -10.76
C LYS A 58 6.86 -4.30 -9.45
N PHE A 59 6.94 -3.47 -8.40
CA PHE A 59 6.40 -3.80 -7.09
C PHE A 59 5.42 -2.74 -6.55
N LEU A 60 5.81 -1.46 -6.51
CA LEU A 60 4.97 -0.41 -5.91
C LEU A 60 3.68 -0.15 -6.70
N LEU A 61 3.74 -0.13 -8.03
CA LEU A 61 2.59 0.11 -8.89
C LEU A 61 1.51 -1.00 -8.81
N PRO A 62 1.84 -2.29 -8.96
CA PRO A 62 0.82 -3.34 -8.77
C PRO A 62 0.30 -3.39 -7.34
N LEU A 63 1.14 -3.09 -6.34
CA LEU A 63 0.72 -3.07 -4.93
C LEU A 63 -0.26 -1.94 -4.63
N SER A 64 -0.09 -0.75 -5.21
CA SER A 64 -1.00 0.37 -5.01
C SER A 64 -2.37 0.10 -5.64
N ILE A 65 -2.41 -0.45 -6.86
CA ILE A 65 -3.65 -0.85 -7.53
C ILE A 65 -4.38 -1.90 -6.68
N LEU A 66 -3.66 -2.92 -6.21
CA LEU A 66 -4.23 -3.96 -5.36
C LEU A 66 -4.80 -3.40 -4.06
N ASN A 67 -4.09 -2.49 -3.40
CA ASN A 67 -4.56 -1.83 -2.19
C ASN A 67 -5.88 -1.06 -2.40
N ILE A 68 -6.05 -0.43 -3.56
CA ILE A 68 -7.31 0.26 -3.92
C ILE A 68 -8.45 -0.75 -4.09
N PHE A 69 -8.24 -1.85 -4.81
CA PHE A 69 -9.27 -2.90 -4.95
C PHE A 69 -9.68 -3.50 -3.61
N ILE A 70 -8.71 -3.79 -2.74
CA ILE A 70 -8.97 -4.33 -1.42
C ILE A 70 -9.69 -3.32 -0.53
N ALA A 71 -9.27 -2.06 -0.51
CA ALA A 71 -9.94 -1.01 0.23
C ALA A 71 -11.39 -0.79 -0.27
N GLY A 72 -11.61 -0.85 -1.58
CA GLY A 72 -12.95 -0.80 -2.18
C GLY A 72 -13.82 -2.00 -1.79
N ALA A 73 -13.28 -3.22 -1.82
CA ALA A 73 -13.97 -4.42 -1.37
C ALA A 73 -14.28 -4.36 0.14
N ALA A 74 -13.33 -3.94 0.96
CA ALA A 74 -13.53 -3.76 2.40
C ALA A 74 -14.62 -2.71 2.68
N LEU A 75 -14.63 -1.61 1.95
CA LEU A 75 -15.68 -0.60 2.07
C LEU A 75 -17.02 -1.14 1.61
N HIS A 76 -17.09 -1.90 0.52
CA HIS A 76 -18.33 -2.56 0.11
C HIS A 76 -18.82 -3.59 1.14
N LEU A 77 -17.92 -4.31 1.82
CA LEU A 77 -18.31 -5.26 2.86
C LEU A 77 -18.79 -4.53 4.12
N VAL A 78 -18.09 -3.49 4.58
CA VAL A 78 -18.44 -2.71 5.78
C VAL A 78 -19.65 -1.79 5.56
N ALA A 79 -19.74 -1.13 4.40
CA ALA A 79 -20.88 -0.29 4.03
C ALA A 79 -22.05 -1.12 3.47
N GLY A 80 -21.78 -2.33 2.97
CA GLY A 80 -22.76 -3.31 2.53
C GLY A 80 -23.65 -3.76 3.66
N GLU A 81 -23.15 -3.94 4.88
CA GLU A 81 -23.99 -4.19 6.06
C GLU A 81 -25.00 -3.06 6.31
N ARG A 82 -24.61 -1.81 6.04
CA ARG A 82 -25.44 -0.62 6.27
C ARG A 82 -26.48 -0.38 5.16
N LEU A 83 -26.22 -0.88 3.95
CA LEU A 83 -27.12 -0.83 2.79
C LEU A 83 -27.95 -2.12 2.64
N ALA A 84 -27.50 -3.25 3.21
CA ALA A 84 -28.22 -4.52 3.25
C ALA A 84 -29.46 -4.48 4.15
N ASP A 85 -29.52 -3.53 5.10
CA ASP A 85 -30.74 -3.17 5.81
C ASP A 85 -31.81 -2.54 4.89
N LEU A 86 -31.43 -1.99 3.73
CA LEU A 86 -32.36 -1.44 2.73
C LEU A 86 -32.70 -2.44 1.62
N ASP A 87 -31.84 -3.44 1.35
CA ASP A 87 -32.04 -4.49 0.34
C ASP A 87 -32.51 -5.81 0.97
N GLN A 88 -33.69 -5.79 1.59
CA GLN A 88 -34.36 -6.95 2.17
C GLN A 88 -34.99 -7.91 1.12
N LYS A 89 -34.80 -7.68 -0.19
CA LYS A 89 -35.65 -8.30 -1.24
C LYS A 89 -34.98 -9.32 -2.16
N GLN A 90 -33.68 -9.63 -2.03
CA GLN A 90 -33.02 -10.62 -2.90
C GLN A 90 -32.19 -11.66 -2.11
N PRO A 91 -32.76 -12.84 -1.79
CA PRO A 91 -32.19 -13.80 -0.84
C PRO A 91 -30.96 -14.59 -1.32
N ILE A 92 -30.69 -14.61 -2.63
CA ILE A 92 -29.60 -15.44 -3.21
C ILE A 92 -28.23 -14.77 -3.01
N LEU A 93 -28.19 -13.45 -2.98
CA LEU A 93 -26.95 -12.67 -2.87
C LEU A 93 -26.43 -12.64 -1.43
N ARG A 94 -27.35 -12.74 -0.45
CA ARG A 94 -27.02 -12.84 0.98
C ARG A 94 -26.29 -14.13 1.33
N GLN A 95 -26.66 -15.27 0.74
CA GLN A 95 -26.04 -16.56 1.07
C GLN A 95 -24.55 -16.64 0.64
N LEU A 96 -24.14 -15.84 -0.35
CA LEU A 96 -22.72 -15.66 -0.71
C LEU A 96 -22.00 -14.58 0.14
N MET A 97 -22.74 -13.65 0.77
CA MET A 97 -22.20 -12.44 1.44
C MET A 97 -22.36 -12.43 2.97
N GLU A 98 -23.21 -13.27 3.57
CA GLU A 98 -23.51 -13.33 5.02
C GLU A 98 -22.38 -13.96 5.87
N GLY A 99 -21.35 -14.52 5.23
CA GLY A 99 -20.15 -15.00 5.91
C GLY A 99 -19.21 -13.86 6.31
N ALA A 100 -19.70 -12.90 7.09
CA ALA A 100 -18.95 -11.82 7.70
C ALA A 100 -17.88 -12.39 8.65
N ASN A 101 -16.76 -12.84 8.10
CA ASN A 101 -15.61 -13.24 8.87
C ASN A 101 -14.47 -12.26 8.56
N PRO A 102 -13.96 -11.51 9.55
CA PRO A 102 -12.72 -10.74 9.41
C PRO A 102 -11.57 -11.59 8.83
N LEU A 103 -11.65 -12.91 8.99
CA LEU A 103 -10.78 -13.91 8.39
C LEU A 103 -10.85 -13.98 6.85
N VAL A 104 -11.98 -13.67 6.22
CA VAL A 104 -12.11 -13.60 4.74
C VAL A 104 -11.44 -12.33 4.23
N VAL A 105 -11.62 -11.20 4.91
CA VAL A 105 -10.90 -9.96 4.58
C VAL A 105 -9.40 -10.19 4.78
N ALA A 106 -8.98 -10.70 5.94
CA ALA A 106 -7.59 -11.07 6.19
C ALA A 106 -7.07 -12.11 5.18
N GLY A 107 -7.89 -13.08 4.79
CA GLY A 107 -7.58 -14.09 3.77
C GLY A 107 -7.40 -13.49 2.38
N LEU A 108 -8.20 -12.50 2.00
CA LEU A 108 -8.04 -11.73 0.76
C LEU A 108 -6.75 -10.91 0.80
N TRP A 109 -6.43 -10.27 1.93
CA TRP A 109 -5.16 -9.57 2.11
C TRP A 109 -3.98 -10.52 1.97
N ILE A 110 -4.01 -11.69 2.62
CA ILE A 110 -2.95 -12.69 2.56
C ILE A 110 -2.83 -13.29 1.15
N GLY A 111 -3.95 -13.65 0.52
CA GLY A 111 -3.99 -14.21 -0.83
C GLY A 111 -3.49 -13.21 -1.87
N ALA A 112 -3.83 -11.94 -1.72
CA ALA A 112 -3.34 -10.88 -2.58
C ALA A 112 -1.84 -10.62 -2.38
N LEU A 113 -1.34 -10.67 -1.14
CA LEU A 113 0.09 -10.56 -0.81
C LEU A 113 0.87 -11.75 -1.38
N LEU A 114 0.28 -12.95 -1.36
CA LEU A 114 0.82 -14.17 -1.96
C LEU A 114 0.89 -14.06 -3.50
N ILE A 115 -0.19 -13.63 -4.14
CA ILE A 115 -0.25 -13.41 -5.59
C ILE A 115 0.80 -12.39 -6.02
N LEU A 116 0.94 -11.30 -5.28
CA LEU A 116 1.91 -10.26 -5.58
C LEU A 116 3.34 -10.73 -5.33
N TYR A 117 3.58 -11.55 -4.30
CA TYR A 117 4.87 -12.21 -4.08
C TYR A 117 5.24 -13.13 -5.24
N VAL A 118 4.30 -13.96 -5.72
CA VAL A 118 4.52 -14.87 -6.85
C VAL A 118 4.76 -14.09 -8.14
N ALA A 119 3.97 -13.04 -8.41
CA ALA A 119 4.16 -12.18 -9.57
C ALA A 119 5.51 -11.44 -9.55
N ALA A 120 5.90 -10.89 -8.40
CA ALA A 120 7.19 -10.22 -8.22
C ALA A 120 8.37 -11.19 -8.40
N LYS A 121 8.26 -12.41 -7.88
CA LYS A 121 9.28 -13.45 -8.00
C LYS A 121 9.40 -13.99 -9.43
N GLY A 122 8.28 -14.18 -10.12
CA GLY A 122 8.22 -14.64 -11.52
C GLY A 122 8.81 -13.63 -12.50
N LEU A 123 8.57 -12.33 -12.31
CA LEU A 123 9.06 -11.28 -13.20
C LEU A 123 10.59 -11.05 -13.11
N ASN A 124 11.23 -11.52 -12.03
CA ASN A 124 12.68 -11.49 -11.91
C ASN A 124 13.36 -12.59 -12.76
N GLN A 125 12.64 -13.69 -13.02
CA GLN A 125 13.13 -14.78 -13.87
C GLN A 125 13.13 -14.38 -15.35
N LEU A 126 12.19 -13.54 -15.78
CA LEU A 126 12.07 -13.06 -17.17
C LEU A 126 13.02 -11.91 -17.51
N ASN A 127 13.51 -11.15 -16.51
CA ASN A 127 14.45 -10.05 -16.73
C ASN A 127 15.90 -10.50 -16.95
N ARG A 128 16.16 -11.81 -16.93
CA ARG A 128 17.41 -12.41 -17.40
C ARG A 128 17.28 -12.85 -18.85
N ALA A 129 16.82 -11.97 -19.73
CA ALA A 129 17.17 -12.12 -21.13
C ALA A 129 18.71 -12.01 -21.19
N LYS A 130 19.39 -13.13 -21.45
CA LYS A 130 20.86 -13.21 -21.55
C LYS A 130 21.34 -12.17 -22.56
N VAL A 131 21.68 -10.97 -22.09
CA VAL A 131 22.33 -9.96 -22.92
C VAL A 131 23.74 -10.47 -23.16
N ARG A 132 24.01 -10.96 -24.38
CA ARG A 132 25.39 -11.27 -24.79
C ARG A 132 26.20 -9.97 -24.74
N PRO A 133 27.46 -10.00 -24.27
CA PRO A 133 28.32 -8.82 -24.33
C PRO A 133 28.36 -8.31 -25.77
N ARG A 134 28.23 -7.00 -25.98
CA ARG A 134 28.48 -6.42 -27.31
C ARG A 134 29.96 -6.59 -27.60
N GLU A 135 30.28 -7.47 -28.54
CA GLU A 135 31.62 -7.68 -29.05
C GLU A 135 32.05 -6.41 -29.79
N TYR A 136 33.04 -5.70 -29.25
CA TYR A 136 33.53 -4.47 -29.84
C TYR A 136 34.47 -4.80 -30.99
N LYS A 137 33.98 -4.65 -32.22
CA LYS A 137 34.78 -4.81 -33.44
C LYS A 137 35.61 -3.54 -33.70
N TYR A 138 36.70 -3.35 -32.95
CA TYR A 138 37.69 -2.27 -33.16
C TYR A 138 39.13 -2.79 -33.28
N ALA A 139 39.31 -4.06 -33.62
CA ALA A 139 40.61 -4.68 -33.81
C ALA A 139 40.69 -5.32 -35.19
N GLU A 140 40.57 -4.51 -36.24
CA GLU A 140 41.04 -4.80 -37.60
C GLU A 140 41.69 -3.53 -38.16
#